data_AF-A0A8S4RXM1-F1
#
_entry.id   AF-A0A8S4RXM1-F1
#
_cell.length_a   1.000
_cell.length_b   1.000
_cell.length_c   1.000
_cell.angle_alpha   90.00
_cell.angle_beta   90.00
_cell.angle_gamma   90.00
#
_symmetry.space_group_name_H-M   'P 1'
#
loop_
_entity.id
_entity.type
_entity.pdbx_description
1 polymer ?
#
loop_
_entity_poly.entity_id
_entity_poly.type
_entity_poly.pdbx_seq_one_letter_code
_entity_poly.pdbx_strand_id
1 'polypeptide(L)'
;MRKRILDCEQFLYSRYSSLFHSYPTLRVYQKPEYLPLDSFLELSEEAKKNYIILEPKTYTREVYKQWLNSVAVLKKYESDFQIIIEAISTTDFAALNIKSVAILQGSECTVA
;
A
#
# COMPACT_ATOMS: atom_id res chain seq x y z
N MET A 1 -11.80 -10.20 29.58
CA MET A 1 -11.10 -10.38 28.29
C MET A 1 -10.88 -9.01 27.66
N ARG A 2 -9.64 -8.55 27.47
CA ARG A 2 -9.35 -7.36 26.64
C ARG A 2 -9.38 -7.79 25.17
N LYS A 3 -10.37 -7.33 24.39
CA LYS A 3 -10.36 -7.48 22.93
C LYS A 3 -9.12 -6.76 22.40
N ARG A 4 -8.24 -7.46 21.69
CA ARG A 4 -7.20 -6.82 20.88
C ARG A 4 -7.92 -6.08 19.75
N ILE A 5 -7.88 -4.75 19.79
CA ILE A 5 -8.27 -3.93 18.63
C ILE A 5 -7.17 -4.12 17.59
N LEU A 6 -7.57 -4.53 16.39
CA LEU A 6 -6.70 -4.62 15.21
C LEU A 6 -6.81 -3.27 14.50
N ASP A 7 -5.68 -2.62 14.21
CA ASP A 7 -5.65 -1.43 13.36
C ASP A 7 -5.25 -1.86 11.95
N CYS A 8 -5.95 -1.34 10.95
CA CYS A 8 -5.69 -1.63 9.54
C CYS A 8 -5.94 -0.37 8.71
N GLU A 9 -5.42 -0.37 7.49
CA GLU A 9 -5.62 0.72 6.55
C GLU A 9 -6.28 0.21 5.29
N GLN A 10 -7.35 0.89 4.88
CA GLN A 10 -8.10 0.61 3.67
C GLN A 10 -7.63 1.50 2.54
N PHE A 11 -7.44 0.89 1.37
CA PHE A 11 -7.04 1.55 0.14
C PHE A 11 -8.01 1.19 -0.97
N LEU A 12 -8.60 2.20 -1.60
CA LEU A 12 -9.32 2.05 -2.86
C LEU A 12 -8.43 2.58 -3.99
N TYR A 13 -7.98 1.71 -4.90
CA TYR A 13 -7.05 2.10 -5.97
C TYR A 13 -7.45 1.52 -7.32
N SER A 14 -7.06 2.19 -8.39
CA SER A 14 -7.18 1.69 -9.77
C SER A 14 -5.87 1.92 -10.53
N ARG A 15 -5.55 1.00 -11.43
CA ARG A 15 -4.30 0.98 -12.20
C ARG A 15 -4.63 0.99 -13.68
N TYR A 16 -3.92 1.82 -14.43
CA TYR A 16 -4.07 1.95 -15.87
C TYR A 16 -2.70 2.00 -16.55
N SER A 17 -2.62 1.39 -17.72
CA SER A 17 -1.48 1.51 -18.63
C SER A 17 -1.97 1.36 -20.06
N SER A 18 -1.38 2.12 -21.00
CA SER A 18 -1.65 1.98 -22.42
C SER A 18 -0.90 0.82 -23.07
N LEU A 19 0.09 0.24 -22.37
CA LEU A 19 0.97 -0.81 -22.89
C LEU A 19 0.62 -2.19 -22.32
N PHE A 20 0.55 -3.18 -23.21
CA PHE A 20 0.22 -4.55 -22.86
C PHE A 20 1.25 -5.14 -21.88
N HIS A 21 0.79 -5.57 -20.69
CA HIS A 21 1.62 -6.17 -19.61
C HIS A 21 2.57 -5.23 -18.86
N SER A 22 2.46 -3.90 -19.00
CA SER A 22 3.25 -2.95 -18.21
C SER A 22 2.34 -2.15 -17.29
N TYR A 23 1.97 -2.71 -16.13
CA TYR A 23 1.14 -2.01 -15.15
C TYR A 23 2.00 -1.38 -14.07
N PRO A 24 1.66 -0.17 -13.58
CA PRO A 24 2.36 0.40 -12.45
C PRO A 24 2.13 -0.49 -11.22
N THR A 25 3.21 -0.82 -10.54
CA THR A 25 3.18 -1.49 -9.25
C THR A 25 2.85 -0.44 -8.19
N LEU A 26 1.84 -0.74 -7.38
CA LEU A 26 1.54 0.00 -6.15
C LEU A 26 2.21 -0.74 -5.01
N ARG A 27 2.99 -0.02 -4.21
CA ARG A 27 3.55 -0.54 -2.97
C ARG A 27 3.28 0.45 -1.85
N VAL A 28 2.82 -0.07 -0.71
CA VAL A 28 2.54 0.74 0.47
C VAL A 28 3.41 0.26 1.61
N TYR A 29 4.07 1.21 2.26
CA TYR A 29 4.94 0.98 3.39
C TYR A 29 4.41 1.67 4.64
N GLN A 30 4.67 1.06 5.79
CA GLN A 30 4.49 1.69 7.08
C GLN A 30 5.88 1.97 7.68
N LYS A 31 6.35 3.20 7.52
CA LYS A 31 7.64 3.67 8.00
C LYS A 31 7.50 4.19 9.43
N PRO A 32 8.23 3.67 10.42
CA PRO A 32 8.21 4.24 11.76
C PRO A 32 8.79 5.67 11.78
N GLU A 33 8.40 6.48 12.76
CA GLU A 33 8.83 7.87 12.87
C GLU A 33 10.34 8.00 13.07
N TYR A 34 10.95 7.11 13.85
CA TYR A 34 12.39 7.14 14.14
C TYR A 34 13.29 6.95 12.92
N LEU A 35 12.75 6.45 11.79
CA LEU A 35 13.49 6.29 10.54
C LEU A 35 13.20 7.49 9.64
N PRO A 36 14.18 8.39 9.39
CA PRO A 36 13.98 9.53 8.49
C PRO A 36 13.60 9.10 7.07
N LEU A 37 12.85 9.95 6.35
CA LEU A 37 12.43 9.64 4.99
C LEU A 37 13.61 9.43 4.04
N ASP A 38 14.63 10.30 4.08
CA ASP A 38 15.80 10.19 3.19
C ASP A 38 16.53 8.87 3.40
N SER A 39 16.77 8.49 4.67
CA SER A 39 17.35 7.20 5.02
C SER A 39 16.48 6.02 4.57
N PHE A 40 15.15 6.15 4.64
CA PHE A 40 14.22 5.13 4.14
C PHE A 40 14.31 4.99 2.61
N LEU A 41 14.42 6.10 1.87
CA LEU A 41 14.53 6.08 0.42
C LEU A 41 15.84 5.43 -0.05
N GLU A 42 16.91 5.61 0.71
CA GLU A 42 18.24 5.01 0.49
C GLU A 42 18.34 3.52 0.88
N LEU A 43 17.33 2.95 1.54
CA LEU A 43 17.32 1.52 1.86
C LEU A 43 17.35 0.67 0.59
N SER A 44 18.01 -0.48 0.68
CA SER A 44 17.90 -1.51 -0.35
C SER A 44 16.46 -2.02 -0.48
N GLU A 45 16.10 -2.52 -1.66
CA GLU A 45 14.79 -3.12 -1.89
C GLU A 45 14.50 -4.26 -0.90
N GLU A 46 15.50 -5.10 -0.59
CA GLU A 46 15.43 -6.11 0.46
C GLU A 46 15.10 -5.53 1.84
N ALA A 47 15.70 -4.41 2.23
CA ALA A 47 15.40 -3.78 3.51
C ALA A 47 14.01 -3.14 3.52
N LYS A 48 13.59 -2.51 2.41
CA LYS A 48 12.25 -1.92 2.26
C LYS A 48 11.12 -2.95 2.40
N LYS A 49 11.34 -4.22 2.03
CA LYS A 49 10.36 -5.31 2.22
C LYS A 49 9.89 -5.45 3.67
N ASN A 50 10.74 -5.13 4.65
CA ASN A 50 10.36 -5.18 6.06
C ASN A 50 9.31 -4.13 6.45
N TYR A 51 9.10 -3.11 5.62
CA TYR A 51 8.15 -2.03 5.86
C TYR A 51 6.88 -2.16 5.02
N ILE A 52 6.84 -3.05 4.01
CA ILE A 52 5.67 -3.26 3.16
C ILE A 52 4.48 -3.74 4.01
N ILE A 53 3.34 -3.10 3.81
CA ILE A 53 2.03 -3.51 4.34
C ILE A 53 1.06 -3.89 3.21
N LEU A 54 1.27 -3.40 2.00
CA LEU A 54 0.49 -3.76 0.81
C LEU A 54 1.36 -3.78 -0.45
N GLU A 55 1.30 -4.86 -1.21
CA GLU A 55 1.87 -4.97 -2.56
C GLU A 55 0.96 -5.90 -3.40
N PRO A 56 -0.02 -5.35 -4.13
CA PRO A 56 -1.00 -6.16 -4.84
C PRO A 56 -0.35 -6.94 -5.99
N LYS A 57 -0.29 -8.27 -5.87
CA LYS A 57 0.35 -9.16 -6.85
C LYS A 57 -0.50 -9.45 -8.09
N THR A 58 -1.73 -8.92 -8.15
CA THR A 58 -2.65 -9.21 -9.25
C THR A 58 -2.38 -8.28 -10.44
N TYR A 59 -1.93 -8.85 -11.55
CA TYR A 59 -1.65 -8.19 -12.84
C TYR A 59 -2.67 -8.57 -13.92
N THR A 60 -3.87 -9.01 -13.54
CA THR A 60 -4.87 -9.49 -14.50
C THR A 60 -5.41 -8.32 -15.34
N ARG A 61 -5.63 -8.58 -16.65
CA ARG A 61 -6.17 -7.59 -17.61
C ARG A 61 -7.49 -6.95 -17.15
N GLU A 62 -8.24 -7.60 -16.28
CA GLU A 62 -9.57 -7.15 -15.83
C GLU A 62 -9.54 -5.95 -14.87
N VAL A 63 -8.36 -5.59 -14.35
CA VAL A 63 -8.16 -4.43 -13.46
C VAL A 63 -8.23 -3.09 -14.22
N TYR A 64 -8.28 -3.12 -15.56
CA TYR A 64 -8.20 -1.98 -16.50
C TYR A 64 -9.19 -0.80 -16.24
N LYS A 65 -10.28 -1.01 -15.49
CA LYS A 65 -11.25 0.03 -15.12
C LYS A 65 -11.89 -0.15 -13.73
N GLN A 66 -11.40 -1.10 -12.96
CA GLN A 66 -12.03 -1.45 -11.68
C GLN A 66 -11.30 -0.75 -10.54
N TRP A 67 -12.09 -0.23 -9.60
CA TRP A 67 -11.57 0.15 -8.30
C TRP A 67 -11.39 -1.11 -7.47
N LEU A 68 -10.16 -1.36 -7.06
CA LEU A 68 -9.79 -2.44 -6.16
C LEU A 68 -9.79 -1.91 -4.73
N ASN A 69 -10.54 -2.56 -3.86
CA ASN A 69 -10.49 -2.36 -2.43
C ASN A 69 -9.44 -3.29 -1.84
N SER A 70 -8.55 -2.78 -0.98
CA SER A 70 -7.59 -3.61 -0.26
C SER A 70 -7.43 -3.09 1.15
N VAL A 71 -7.47 -4.00 2.11
CA VAL A 71 -7.23 -3.71 3.52
C VAL A 71 -5.90 -4.31 3.92
N ALA A 72 -5.01 -3.49 4.47
CA ALA A 72 -3.71 -3.90 4.98
C ALA A 72 -3.68 -3.79 6.51
N VAL A 73 -3.25 -4.84 7.19
CA VAL A 73 -3.09 -4.81 8.65
C VAL A 73 -1.87 -3.96 9.00
N LEU A 74 -2.05 -2.99 9.91
CA LEU A 74 -0.94 -2.16 10.36
C LEU A 74 -0.07 -2.93 11.35
N LYS A 75 1.25 -2.80 11.17
CA LYS A 75 2.25 -3.29 12.10
C LYS A 75 2.19 -2.46 13.38
N LYS A 76 2.41 -3.12 14.50
CA LYS A 76 2.54 -2.44 15.79
C LYS A 76 3.94 -1.86 15.90
N TYR A 77 4.01 -0.54 16.05
CA TYR A 77 5.23 0.16 16.46
C TYR A 77 5.03 0.74 17.86
N GLU A 78 6.13 0.93 18.59
CA GLU A 78 6.12 1.65 19.87
C GLU A 78 6.10 3.18 19.69
N SER A 79 6.37 3.64 18.47
CA SER A 79 6.36 5.05 18.05
C SER A 79 5.32 5.28 16.96
N ASP A 80 5.08 6.55 16.66
CA ASP A 80 4.24 6.95 15.53
C ASP A 80 4.83 6.44 14.21
N PHE A 81 4.03 6.49 13.16
CA PHE A 81 4.41 6.01 11.84
C PHE A 81 3.86 6.90 10.73
N GLN A 82 4.44 6.72 9.56
CA GLN A 82 4.02 7.35 8.32
C GLN A 82 3.70 6.26 7.30
N ILE A 83 2.64 6.49 6.53
CA ILE A 83 2.28 5.65 5.40
C ILE A 83 2.91 6.25 4.15
N ILE A 84 3.70 5.45 3.46
CA ILE A 84 4.35 5.84 2.21
C ILE A 84 3.71 5.03 1.10
N ILE A 85 3.15 5.73 0.12
CA ILE A 85 2.58 5.12 -1.07
C ILE A 85 3.54 5.36 -2.24
N GLU A 86 4.09 4.29 -2.77
CA GLU A 86 5.04 4.29 -3.88
C GLU A 86 4.39 3.71 -5.14
N ALA A 87 4.55 4.43 -6.24
CA ALA A 87 4.15 3.98 -7.57
C ALA A 87 5.41 3.69 -8.39
N ILE A 88 5.57 2.43 -8.80
CA ILE A 88 6.71 2.00 -9.62
C ILE A 88 6.18 1.70 -11.01
N SER A 89 6.63 2.46 -12.01
CA SER A 89 6.25 2.21 -13.41
C SER A 89 7.47 1.82 -14.23
N THR A 90 7.30 0.83 -15.11
CA THR A 90 8.29 0.43 -16.12
C THR A 90 8.10 1.16 -17.46
N THR A 91 7.08 2.02 -17.56
CA THR A 91 6.73 2.74 -18.80
C THR A 91 6.29 4.17 -18.52
N ASP A 92 6.54 5.05 -19.49
CA ASP A 92 6.20 6.48 -19.42
C ASP A 92 4.67 6.75 -19.48
N PHE A 93 3.86 5.77 -19.91
CA PHE A 93 2.42 5.90 -20.07
C PHE A 93 1.62 4.99 -19.12
N ALA A 94 1.77 5.24 -17.83
CA ALA A 94 1.01 4.57 -16.77
C ALA A 94 0.28 5.58 -15.88
N ALA A 95 -0.90 5.22 -15.39
CA ALA A 95 -1.63 5.99 -14.40
C ALA A 95 -2.03 5.11 -13.22
N LEU A 96 -1.78 5.62 -12.00
CA LEU A 96 -2.23 5.03 -10.76
C LEU A 96 -3.13 6.05 -10.07
N ASN A 97 -4.35 5.64 -9.74
CA ASN A 97 -5.29 6.48 -9.00
C ASN A 97 -5.58 5.84 -7.65
N ILE A 98 -5.54 6.65 -6.60
CA ILE A 98 -5.84 6.24 -5.23
C ILE A 98 -6.95 7.15 -4.72
N LYS A 99 -7.94 6.57 -4.06
CA LYS A 99 -9.07 7.27 -3.42
C LYS A 99 -9.37 6.64 -2.07
N SER A 100 -10.09 7.39 -1.24
CA SER A 100 -10.71 6.89 0.00
C SER A 100 -9.74 6.10 0.90
N VAL A 101 -8.58 6.67 1.20
CA VAL A 101 -7.65 6.10 2.17
C VAL A 101 -8.20 6.34 3.59
N ALA A 102 -8.31 5.28 4.38
CA ALA A 102 -8.85 5.36 5.74
C ALA A 102 -8.13 4.42 6.69
N ILE A 103 -7.87 4.88 7.91
CA ILE A 103 -7.44 4.02 9.03
C ILE A 103 -8.71 3.48 9.70
N LEU A 104 -8.81 2.16 9.77
CA LEU A 104 -9.94 1.44 10.35
C LEU A 104 -9.50 0.66 11.59
N GLN A 105 -10.46 0.35 12.47
CA GLN A 105 -10.18 -0.35 13.73
C GLN A 105 -11.19 -1.47 13.99
N GLY A 106 -10.71 -2.56 14.57
CA GLY A 106 -11.55 -3.64 15.07
C GLY A 106 -12.30 -4.38 13.96
N SER A 107 -13.64 -4.39 14.05
CA SER A 107 -14.51 -5.10 13.09
C SER A 107 -14.50 -4.48 11.69
N GLU A 108 -14.12 -3.20 11.58
CA GLU A 108 -14.09 -2.51 10.29
C GLU A 108 -12.94 -3.02 9.39
N CYS A 109 -11.97 -3.76 9.95
CA CYS A 109 -10.87 -4.35 9.20
C CYS A 109 -11.23 -5.54 8.30
N THR A 110 -12.50 -5.97 8.28
CA THR A 110 -12.97 -7.05 7.41
C THR A 110 -13.75 -6.58 6.20
N VAL A 111 -13.94 -5.27 6.02
CA VAL A 111 -14.70 -4.71 4.90
C VAL A 111 -13.80 -4.65 3.64
N ALA A 112 -13.51 -5.84 3.09
CA ALA A 112 -12.85 -6.03 1.79
C ALA A 112 -13.91 -6.25 0.71
#